data_AF-A0A7S1GCU1-F1
#
_entry.id   AF-A0A7S1GCU1-F1
#
_cell.length_a   1.000
_cell.length_b   1.000
_cell.length_c   1.000
_cell.angle_alpha   90.00
_cell.angle_beta   90.00
_cell.angle_gamma   90.00
#
_symmetry.space_group_name_H-M   'P 1'
#
loop_
_entity.id
_entity.type
_entity.pdbx_description
1 polymer ?
#
loop_
_entity_poly.entity_id
_entity_poly.type
_entity_poly.pdbx_seq_one_letter_code
_entity_poly.pdbx_strand_id
1 'polypeptide(L)'
;ARAVLADKVTHTAVRAANTILADAVAVFPQSVYLRLARCRFLATHRQDTFRSLALLQETQKYGAPLDLRYNLFERILAWRQLRKSQNIGGHSLDMIGIVEFIKGFNDTMAHHIACIGLLRLLWTSLLRYRQQRVMLEEEMPGVPVLADGTQLIQDVGTLSAVLTSTLRRLSIQISAARAGYSNMLPKYPESQMLRTSYGLFLLNVLHNVPKAMEYLGEETTEYGDIIELLHGPDWLRSGTIATKNLPTNHSHGD
;
A
#
# COMPACT_ATOMS: atom_id res chain seq x y z
N ALA A 1 -26.17 46.19 12.60
CA ALA A 1 -27.59 45.89 12.32
C ALA A 1 -27.85 45.37 10.90
N ARG A 2 -27.47 46.10 9.83
CA ARG A 2 -27.68 45.67 8.42
C ARG A 2 -27.03 44.33 8.04
N ALA A 3 -25.80 44.07 8.47
CA ALA A 3 -25.12 42.79 8.19
C ALA A 3 -25.78 41.58 8.89
N VAL A 4 -26.21 41.75 10.13
CA VAL A 4 -26.90 40.72 10.92
C VAL A 4 -28.30 40.43 10.37
N LEU A 5 -28.98 41.45 9.81
CA LEU A 5 -30.27 41.28 9.15
C LEU A 5 -30.12 40.60 7.77
N ALA A 6 -29.09 40.96 7.01
CA ALA A 6 -28.78 40.31 5.74
C ALA A 6 -28.46 38.82 5.93
N ASP A 7 -27.65 38.49 6.94
CA ASP A 7 -27.26 37.12 7.29
C ASP A 7 -28.46 36.25 7.71
N LYS A 8 -29.36 36.81 8.53
CA LYS A 8 -30.62 36.14 8.92
C LYS A 8 -31.56 35.90 7.75
N VAL A 9 -31.66 36.86 6.81
CA VAL A 9 -32.49 36.73 5.60
C VAL A 9 -31.92 35.68 4.64
N THR A 10 -30.60 35.58 4.52
CA THR A 10 -29.96 34.51 3.74
C THR A 10 -30.23 33.13 4.35
N HIS A 11 -30.17 32.99 5.67
CA HIS A 11 -30.38 31.68 6.31
C HIS A 11 -31.84 31.19 6.20
N THR A 12 -32.83 32.09 6.33
CA THR A 12 -34.25 31.74 6.15
C THR A 12 -34.56 31.41 4.69
N ALA A 13 -33.99 32.15 3.73
CA ALA A 13 -34.13 31.88 2.31
C ALA A 13 -33.52 30.51 1.92
N VAL A 14 -32.34 30.16 2.45
CA VAL A 14 -31.70 28.84 2.23
C VAL A 14 -32.54 27.71 2.84
N ARG A 15 -33.22 27.94 3.96
CA ARG A 15 -34.14 26.95 4.54
C ARG A 15 -35.38 26.75 3.65
N ALA A 16 -36.00 27.83 3.20
CA ALA A 16 -37.18 27.77 2.32
C ALA A 16 -36.85 27.16 0.95
N ALA A 17 -35.71 27.52 0.35
CA ALA A 17 -35.27 26.93 -0.92
C ALA A 17 -35.02 25.42 -0.78
N ASN A 18 -34.47 24.97 0.36
CA ASN A 18 -34.27 23.55 0.61
C ASN A 18 -35.59 22.78 0.73
N THR A 19 -36.60 23.34 1.40
CA THR A 19 -37.93 22.69 1.53
C THR A 19 -38.62 22.64 0.17
N ILE A 20 -38.64 23.75 -0.57
CA ILE A 20 -39.26 23.80 -1.92
C ILE A 20 -38.60 22.79 -2.86
N LEU A 21 -37.26 22.71 -2.89
CA LEU A 21 -36.55 21.75 -3.74
C LEU A 21 -36.74 20.30 -3.26
N ALA A 22 -36.90 20.07 -1.97
CA ALA A 22 -37.20 18.74 -1.44
C ALA A 22 -38.59 18.28 -1.87
N ASP A 23 -39.59 19.16 -1.71
CA ASP A 23 -40.98 18.90 -2.08
C ASP A 23 -41.11 18.72 -3.60
N ALA A 24 -40.44 19.55 -4.40
CA ALA A 24 -40.42 19.44 -5.85
C ALA A 24 -39.85 18.10 -6.34
N VAL A 25 -38.80 17.57 -5.69
CA VAL A 25 -38.25 16.25 -6.01
C VAL A 25 -39.17 15.11 -5.54
N ALA A 26 -39.92 15.30 -4.45
CA ALA A 26 -40.91 14.32 -3.99
C ALA A 26 -42.11 14.23 -4.94
N VAL A 27 -42.59 15.38 -5.45
CA VAL A 27 -43.71 15.45 -6.41
C VAL A 27 -43.29 14.97 -7.80
N PHE A 28 -42.06 15.28 -8.23
CA PHE A 28 -41.53 14.93 -9.56
C PHE A 28 -40.27 14.06 -9.46
N PRO A 29 -40.39 12.79 -9.02
CA PRO A 29 -39.24 11.95 -8.71
C PRO A 29 -38.38 11.58 -9.93
N GLN A 30 -38.93 11.63 -11.15
CA GLN A 30 -38.20 11.31 -12.38
C GLN A 30 -37.56 12.55 -13.04
N SER A 31 -37.82 13.76 -12.52
CA SER A 31 -37.28 14.98 -13.11
C SER A 31 -35.79 15.13 -12.81
N VAL A 32 -34.95 14.80 -13.80
CA VAL A 32 -33.49 14.96 -13.73
C VAL A 32 -33.11 16.42 -13.48
N TYR A 33 -33.84 17.37 -14.06
CA TYR A 33 -33.59 18.80 -13.87
C TYR A 33 -33.71 19.23 -12.40
N LEU A 34 -34.81 18.87 -11.74
CA LEU A 34 -35.06 19.23 -10.33
C LEU A 34 -34.05 18.56 -9.40
N ARG A 35 -33.68 17.32 -9.68
CA ARG A 35 -32.64 16.61 -8.93
C ARG A 35 -31.27 17.28 -9.11
N LEU A 36 -30.88 17.66 -10.32
CA LEU A 36 -29.62 18.39 -10.59
C LEU A 36 -29.60 19.77 -9.91
N ALA A 37 -30.72 20.49 -9.95
CA ALA A 37 -30.88 21.77 -9.27
C ALA A 37 -30.73 21.62 -7.74
N ARG A 38 -31.36 20.60 -7.15
CA ARG A 38 -31.22 20.29 -5.72
C ARG A 38 -29.81 19.81 -5.37
N CYS A 39 -29.16 18.96 -6.17
CA CYS A 39 -27.76 18.60 -6.01
C CYS A 39 -26.86 19.84 -5.98
N ARG A 40 -27.08 20.79 -6.92
CA ARG A 40 -26.32 22.05 -6.97
C ARG A 40 -26.49 22.81 -5.67
N PHE A 41 -27.75 23.00 -5.27
CA PHE A 41 -28.10 23.74 -4.07
C PHE A 41 -27.48 23.14 -2.80
N LEU A 42 -27.54 21.82 -2.64
CA LEU A 42 -26.94 21.11 -1.52
C LEU A 42 -25.41 21.28 -1.47
N ALA A 43 -24.75 21.21 -2.63
CA ALA A 43 -23.30 21.39 -2.72
C ALA A 43 -22.87 22.85 -2.46
N THR A 44 -23.58 23.85 -3.01
CA THR A 44 -23.14 25.25 -2.94
C THR A 44 -23.59 25.98 -1.68
N HIS A 45 -24.82 25.76 -1.21
CA HIS A 45 -25.42 26.55 -0.13
C HIS A 45 -25.51 25.82 1.20
N ARG A 46 -25.57 24.47 1.19
CA ARG A 46 -25.58 23.67 2.42
C ARG A 46 -24.23 23.05 2.75
N GLN A 47 -23.29 23.06 1.80
CA GLN A 47 -22.01 22.35 1.89
C GLN A 47 -22.19 20.86 2.24
N ASP A 48 -23.38 20.31 1.95
CA ASP A 48 -23.72 18.92 2.23
C ASP A 48 -23.39 18.09 0.98
N THR A 49 -22.09 17.90 0.80
CA THR A 49 -21.53 17.18 -0.34
C THR A 49 -22.04 15.73 -0.34
N PHE A 50 -22.08 15.04 0.80
CA PHE A 50 -22.52 13.65 0.86
C PHE A 50 -23.97 13.45 0.40
N ARG A 51 -24.91 14.29 0.85
CA ARG A 51 -26.30 14.19 0.38
C ARG A 51 -26.48 14.62 -1.06
N SER A 52 -25.75 15.64 -1.50
CA SER A 52 -25.72 16.04 -2.91
C SER A 52 -25.28 14.87 -3.81
N LEU A 53 -24.29 14.10 -3.35
CA LEU A 53 -23.74 12.96 -4.08
C LEU A 53 -24.66 11.75 -4.13
N ALA A 54 -25.31 11.40 -3.00
CA ALA A 54 -26.31 10.34 -2.97
C ALA A 54 -27.43 10.64 -3.99
N LEU A 55 -27.90 11.89 -4.00
CA LEU A 55 -28.92 12.32 -4.95
C LEU A 55 -28.44 12.29 -6.40
N LEU A 56 -27.17 12.59 -6.68
CA LEU A 56 -26.60 12.53 -8.03
C LEU A 56 -26.51 11.09 -8.56
N GLN A 57 -26.12 10.13 -7.70
CA GLN A 57 -26.09 8.71 -8.04
C GLN A 57 -27.48 8.14 -8.33
N GLU A 58 -28.48 8.56 -7.56
CA GLU A 58 -29.87 8.24 -7.90
C GLU A 58 -30.28 8.86 -9.22
N THR A 59 -29.86 10.10 -9.49
CA THR A 59 -30.21 10.83 -10.72
C THR A 59 -29.69 10.12 -11.96
N GLN A 60 -28.52 9.48 -11.88
CA GLN A 60 -27.93 8.71 -12.99
C GLN A 60 -28.81 7.55 -13.45
N LYS A 61 -29.66 7.00 -12.58
CA LYS A 61 -30.56 5.89 -12.91
C LYS A 61 -31.70 6.33 -13.83
N TYR A 62 -31.99 7.63 -13.89
CA TYR A 62 -33.03 8.18 -14.74
C TYR A 62 -32.42 8.58 -16.10
N GLY A 63 -33.13 8.29 -17.18
CA GLY A 63 -32.71 8.68 -18.52
C GLY A 63 -32.75 10.20 -18.69
N ALA A 64 -31.58 10.85 -18.60
CA ALA A 64 -31.51 12.29 -18.76
C ALA A 64 -31.85 12.72 -20.22
N PRO A 65 -32.64 13.80 -20.40
CA PRO A 65 -32.84 14.40 -21.71
C PRO A 65 -31.49 14.92 -22.24
N LEU A 66 -31.34 14.96 -23.56
CA LEU A 66 -30.06 15.21 -24.25
C LEU A 66 -29.33 16.44 -23.67
N ASP A 67 -30.05 17.53 -23.47
CA ASP A 67 -29.54 18.82 -22.99
C ASP A 67 -28.95 18.76 -21.58
N LEU A 68 -29.39 17.78 -20.76
CA LEU A 68 -28.93 17.60 -19.38
C LEU A 68 -27.90 16.49 -19.21
N ARG A 69 -27.68 15.66 -20.25
CA ARG A 69 -26.71 14.55 -20.18
C ARG A 69 -25.30 15.03 -19.94
N TYR A 70 -24.89 16.12 -20.60
CA TYR A 70 -23.57 16.70 -20.41
C TYR A 70 -23.40 17.22 -18.99
N ASN A 71 -24.38 17.97 -18.47
CA ASN A 71 -24.33 18.51 -17.10
C ASN A 71 -24.26 17.41 -16.04
N LEU A 72 -25.03 16.33 -16.24
CA LEU A 72 -24.99 15.15 -15.38
C LEU A 72 -23.62 14.46 -15.45
N PHE A 73 -23.06 14.29 -16.66
CA PHE A 73 -21.76 13.68 -16.87
C PHE A 73 -20.63 14.48 -16.21
N GLU A 74 -20.56 15.79 -16.44
CA GLU A 74 -19.56 16.69 -15.86
C GLU A 74 -19.55 16.61 -14.33
N ARG A 75 -20.74 16.59 -13.71
CA ARG A 75 -20.87 16.48 -12.25
C ARG A 75 -20.47 15.13 -11.70
N ILE A 76 -20.82 14.05 -12.39
CA ILE A 76 -20.37 12.69 -12.01
C ILE A 76 -18.85 12.60 -12.12
N LEU A 77 -18.26 13.21 -13.14
CA LEU A 77 -16.81 13.24 -13.33
C LEU A 77 -16.11 14.02 -12.19
N ALA A 78 -16.58 15.23 -11.88
CA ALA A 78 -16.08 16.03 -10.76
C ALA A 78 -16.18 15.30 -9.41
N TRP A 79 -17.27 14.54 -9.21
CA TRP A 79 -17.39 13.67 -8.04
C TRP A 79 -16.34 12.56 -8.00
N ARG A 80 -16.15 11.84 -9.12
CA ARG A 80 -15.15 10.76 -9.19
C ARG A 80 -13.75 11.31 -8.90
N GLN A 81 -13.47 12.55 -9.31
CA GLN A 81 -12.23 13.25 -8.99
C GLN A 81 -12.12 13.53 -7.50
N LEU A 82 -13.12 14.18 -6.90
CA LEU A 82 -13.12 14.50 -5.46
C LEU A 82 -12.94 13.26 -4.58
N ARG A 83 -13.61 12.15 -4.91
CA ARG A 83 -13.47 10.89 -4.15
C ARG A 83 -12.06 10.31 -4.25
N LYS A 84 -11.47 10.36 -5.45
CA LYS A 84 -10.11 9.89 -5.66
C LYS A 84 -9.10 10.79 -4.96
N SER A 85 -9.28 12.11 -4.99
CA SER A 85 -8.37 13.06 -4.32
C SER A 85 -8.44 12.93 -2.80
N GLN A 86 -9.63 12.75 -2.23
CA GLN A 86 -9.83 12.50 -0.79
C GLN A 86 -9.10 11.24 -0.31
N ASN A 87 -9.16 10.14 -1.07
CA ASN A 87 -8.44 8.91 -0.74
C ASN A 87 -6.91 9.03 -0.84
N ILE A 88 -6.42 10.02 -1.60
CA ILE A 88 -4.99 10.32 -1.74
C ILE A 88 -4.54 11.34 -0.65
N GLY A 89 -5.46 11.95 0.09
CA GLY A 89 -5.16 12.98 1.09
C GLY A 89 -5.00 14.40 0.52
N GLY A 90 -5.31 14.62 -0.76
CA GLY A 90 -5.19 15.93 -1.40
C GLY A 90 -6.53 16.66 -1.54
N HIS A 91 -6.67 17.83 -0.89
CA HIS A 91 -7.85 18.70 -1.08
C HIS A 91 -7.90 19.44 -2.44
N SER A 92 -6.89 19.27 -3.31
CA SER A 92 -6.78 20.08 -4.54
C SER A 92 -6.07 19.39 -5.72
N LEU A 93 -6.08 18.06 -5.80
CA LEU A 93 -5.49 17.38 -6.97
C LEU A 93 -6.41 17.48 -8.19
N ASP A 94 -5.91 18.09 -9.26
CA ASP A 94 -6.54 18.04 -10.58
C ASP A 94 -6.51 16.59 -11.14
N MET A 95 -7.35 16.31 -12.14
CA MET A 95 -7.45 14.98 -12.78
C MET A 95 -6.09 14.48 -13.27
N ILE A 96 -5.28 15.37 -13.85
CA ILE A 96 -3.91 15.04 -14.29
C ILE A 96 -3.07 14.58 -13.09
N GLY A 97 -3.11 15.31 -11.98
CA GLY A 97 -2.40 14.96 -10.75
C GLY A 97 -2.86 13.63 -10.13
N ILE A 98 -4.16 13.29 -10.23
CA ILE A 98 -4.69 11.99 -9.80
C ILE A 98 -4.16 10.87 -10.69
N VAL A 99 -4.15 11.06 -12.01
CA VAL A 99 -3.65 10.05 -12.97
C VAL A 99 -2.15 9.84 -12.80
N GLU A 100 -1.38 10.91 -12.66
CA GLU A 100 0.06 10.87 -12.36
C GLU A 100 0.33 10.14 -11.05
N PHE A 101 -0.44 10.41 -10.00
CA PHE A 101 -0.34 9.69 -8.74
C PHE A 101 -0.58 8.19 -8.91
N ILE A 102 -1.71 7.81 -9.53
CA ILE A 102 -2.08 6.39 -9.69
C ILE A 102 -1.01 5.67 -10.50
N LYS A 103 -0.55 6.27 -11.60
CA LYS A 103 0.49 5.69 -12.44
C LYS A 103 1.80 5.53 -11.66
N GLY A 104 2.29 6.62 -11.05
CA GLY A 104 3.54 6.59 -10.29
C GLY A 104 3.48 5.62 -9.11
N PHE A 105 2.32 5.54 -8.43
CA PHE A 105 2.11 4.63 -7.32
C PHE A 105 2.17 3.17 -7.78
N ASN A 106 1.46 2.83 -8.86
CA ASN A 106 1.45 1.48 -9.41
C ASN A 106 2.82 1.06 -9.92
N ASP A 107 3.54 1.96 -10.61
CA ASP A 107 4.91 1.70 -11.09
C ASP A 107 5.87 1.44 -9.92
N THR A 108 5.80 2.29 -8.88
CA THR A 108 6.60 2.11 -7.65
C THR A 108 6.25 0.81 -6.94
N MET A 109 4.96 0.47 -6.88
CA MET A 109 4.48 -0.75 -6.23
C MET A 109 4.88 -2.01 -6.98
N ALA A 110 4.92 -1.99 -8.30
CA ALA A 110 5.43 -3.10 -9.10
C ALA A 110 6.89 -3.41 -8.72
N HIS A 111 7.73 -2.39 -8.57
CA HIS A 111 9.13 -2.55 -8.13
C HIS A 111 9.25 -3.06 -6.69
N HIS A 112 8.43 -2.57 -5.76
CA HIS A 112 8.40 -3.07 -4.38
C HIS A 112 7.97 -4.54 -4.32
N ILE A 113 6.88 -4.92 -4.99
CA ILE A 113 6.42 -6.32 -5.05
C ILE A 113 7.50 -7.21 -5.67
N ALA A 114 8.20 -6.73 -6.70
CA ALA A 114 9.33 -7.44 -7.29
C ALA A 114 10.48 -7.64 -6.28
N CYS A 115 10.77 -6.64 -5.42
CA CYS A 115 11.76 -6.80 -4.35
C CYS A 115 11.37 -7.93 -3.39
N ILE A 116 10.11 -7.96 -2.93
CA ILE A 116 9.61 -9.01 -2.02
C ILE A 116 9.70 -10.38 -2.70
N GLY A 117 9.31 -10.48 -3.98
CA GLY A 117 9.43 -11.72 -4.74
C GLY A 117 10.87 -12.21 -4.87
N LEU A 118 11.82 -11.30 -5.11
CA LEU A 118 13.25 -11.62 -5.21
C LEU A 118 13.87 -11.99 -3.86
N LEU A 119 13.47 -11.32 -2.77
CA LEU A 119 13.87 -11.70 -1.41
C LEU A 119 13.37 -13.11 -1.08
N ARG A 120 12.11 -13.42 -1.39
CA ARG A 120 11.57 -14.78 -1.22
C ARG A 120 12.35 -15.80 -2.04
N LEU A 121 12.70 -15.49 -3.28
CA LEU A 121 13.51 -16.37 -4.13
C LEU A 121 14.90 -16.60 -3.52
N LEU A 122 15.53 -15.55 -3.01
CA LEU A 122 16.82 -15.62 -2.32
C LEU A 122 16.74 -16.58 -1.12
N TRP A 123 15.80 -16.35 -0.21
CA TRP A 123 15.64 -17.17 0.99
C TRP A 123 15.28 -18.62 0.67
N THR A 124 14.41 -18.87 -0.30
CA THR A 124 14.04 -20.23 -0.70
C THR A 124 15.21 -20.97 -1.37
N SER A 125 16.05 -20.28 -2.14
CA SER A 125 17.25 -20.88 -2.73
C SER A 125 18.28 -21.28 -1.66
N LEU A 126 18.50 -20.43 -0.66
CA LEU A 126 19.40 -20.71 0.46
C LEU A 126 18.88 -21.86 1.34
N LEU A 127 17.57 -21.87 1.61
CA LEU A 127 16.96 -22.94 2.42
C LEU A 127 17.07 -24.30 1.71
N ARG A 128 16.79 -24.36 0.41
CA ARG A 128 16.93 -25.59 -0.39
C ARG A 128 18.35 -26.11 -0.37
N TYR A 129 19.34 -25.23 -0.58
CA TYR A 129 20.74 -25.60 -0.51
C TYR A 129 21.12 -26.16 0.87
N ARG A 130 20.66 -25.52 1.95
CA ARG A 130 20.89 -26.01 3.32
C ARG A 130 20.25 -27.38 3.55
N GLN A 131 19.00 -27.58 3.12
CA GLN A 131 18.29 -28.85 3.27
C GLN A 131 18.98 -29.99 2.51
N GLN A 132 19.41 -29.73 1.28
CA GLN A 132 20.18 -30.71 0.49
C GLN A 132 21.48 -31.10 1.19
N ARG A 133 22.19 -30.14 1.79
CA ARG A 133 23.41 -30.41 2.54
C ARG A 133 23.18 -31.24 3.80
N VAL A 134 22.13 -30.93 4.57
CA VAL A 134 21.79 -31.69 5.78
C VAL A 134 21.42 -33.14 5.43
N MET A 135 20.63 -33.37 4.37
CA MET A 135 20.29 -34.73 3.93
C MET A 135 21.52 -35.54 3.51
N LEU A 136 22.46 -34.92 2.78
CA LEU A 136 23.72 -35.55 2.41
C LEU A 136 24.62 -35.87 3.62
N GLU A 137 24.56 -35.05 4.67
CA GLU A 137 25.32 -35.25 5.91
C GLU A 137 24.69 -36.32 6.83
N GLU A 138 23.37 -36.49 6.82
CA GLU A 138 22.64 -37.49 7.62
C GLU A 138 22.62 -38.90 6.98
N GLU A 139 22.57 -39.01 5.65
CA GLU A 139 22.54 -40.32 4.96
C GLU A 139 23.88 -41.07 5.00
N MET A 140 25.01 -40.40 5.32
CA MET A 140 26.33 -41.06 5.40
C MET A 140 27.22 -40.51 6.54
N PRO A 141 27.03 -40.97 7.79
CA PRO A 141 27.95 -40.66 8.88
C PRO A 141 29.32 -41.32 8.63
N GLY A 142 30.34 -40.53 8.29
CA GLY A 142 31.74 -40.97 8.25
C GLY A 142 32.34 -41.28 6.87
N VAL A 143 31.57 -41.14 5.78
CA VAL A 143 32.15 -41.17 4.42
C VAL A 143 32.51 -39.73 4.05
N PRO A 144 33.79 -39.38 3.78
CA PRO A 144 34.11 -38.05 3.28
C PRO A 144 33.31 -37.85 1.99
N VAL A 145 32.57 -36.75 1.90
CA VAL A 145 31.79 -36.31 0.74
C VAL A 145 32.74 -36.15 -0.45
N LEU A 146 33.06 -37.27 -1.08
CA LEU A 146 33.79 -37.44 -2.34
C LEU A 146 32.84 -38.10 -3.35
N ALA A 147 31.53 -37.83 -3.22
CA ALA A 147 30.64 -37.93 -4.36
C ALA A 147 31.10 -36.86 -5.35
N ASP A 148 31.90 -37.29 -6.34
CA ASP A 148 32.42 -36.52 -7.47
C ASP A 148 32.49 -35.01 -7.24
N GLY A 149 33.66 -34.48 -6.86
CA GLY A 149 33.84 -33.04 -6.61
C GLY A 149 33.32 -32.14 -7.75
N THR A 150 33.15 -32.68 -8.96
CA THR A 150 32.48 -32.04 -10.10
C THR A 150 30.99 -31.75 -9.87
N GLN A 151 30.21 -32.62 -9.23
CA GLN A 151 28.79 -32.37 -8.93
C GLN A 151 28.62 -31.30 -7.85
N LEU A 152 29.43 -31.36 -6.79
CA LEU A 152 29.40 -30.35 -5.72
C LEU A 152 29.85 -28.97 -6.23
N ILE A 153 30.86 -28.92 -7.12
CA ILE A 153 31.28 -27.69 -7.79
C ILE A 153 30.19 -27.17 -8.75
N GLN A 154 29.46 -28.04 -9.44
CA GLN A 154 28.33 -27.64 -10.30
C GLN A 154 27.17 -27.08 -9.47
N ASP A 155 26.80 -27.70 -8.35
CA ASP A 155 25.72 -27.22 -7.47
C ASP A 155 26.06 -25.89 -6.77
N VAL A 156 27.31 -25.73 -6.32
CA VAL A 156 27.79 -24.45 -5.77
C VAL A 156 27.89 -23.38 -6.85
N GLY A 157 28.32 -23.76 -8.07
CA GLY A 157 28.39 -22.86 -9.23
C GLY A 157 27.02 -22.37 -9.69
N THR A 158 26.03 -23.27 -9.75
CA THR A 158 24.65 -22.92 -10.11
C THR A 158 23.98 -22.08 -9.02
N LEU A 159 24.15 -22.42 -7.73
CA LEU A 159 23.68 -21.58 -6.62
C LEU A 159 24.31 -20.19 -6.65
N SER A 160 25.63 -20.10 -6.81
CA SER A 160 26.35 -18.82 -6.89
C SER A 160 25.84 -17.95 -8.04
N ALA A 161 25.60 -18.53 -9.21
CA ALA A 161 25.01 -17.83 -10.35
C ALA A 161 23.57 -17.35 -10.07
N VAL A 162 22.74 -18.18 -9.43
CA VAL A 162 21.37 -17.83 -9.04
C VAL A 162 21.36 -16.73 -7.99
N LEU A 163 22.20 -16.80 -6.96
CA LEU A 163 22.32 -15.77 -5.93
C LEU A 163 22.81 -14.45 -6.54
N THR A 164 23.85 -14.50 -7.37
CA THR A 164 24.43 -13.29 -8.00
C THR A 164 23.41 -12.59 -8.90
N SER A 165 22.69 -13.35 -9.73
CA SER A 165 21.66 -12.79 -10.61
C SER A 165 20.45 -12.26 -9.82
N THR A 166 20.05 -12.95 -8.76
CA THR A 166 18.94 -12.53 -7.89
C THR A 166 19.29 -11.27 -7.10
N LEU A 167 20.48 -11.19 -6.52
CA LEU A 167 20.97 -10.00 -5.79
C LEU A 167 21.11 -8.79 -6.71
N ARG A 168 21.63 -8.98 -7.94
CA ARG A 168 21.70 -7.91 -8.93
C ARG A 168 20.31 -7.39 -9.30
N ARG A 169 19.35 -8.29 -9.55
CA ARG A 169 17.97 -7.88 -9.84
C ARG A 169 17.35 -7.17 -8.65
N LEU A 170 17.59 -7.67 -7.43
CA LEU A 170 17.09 -7.09 -6.20
C LEU A 170 17.62 -5.66 -6.03
N SER A 171 18.92 -5.41 -6.22
CA SER A 171 19.48 -4.07 -6.08
C SER A 171 18.88 -3.07 -7.07
N ILE A 172 18.64 -3.49 -8.33
CA ILE A 172 17.97 -2.67 -9.34
C ILE A 172 16.54 -2.31 -8.90
N GLN A 173 15.77 -3.30 -8.45
CA GLN A 173 14.39 -3.07 -8.01
C GLN A 173 14.33 -2.21 -6.75
N ILE A 174 15.27 -2.38 -5.81
CA ILE A 174 15.40 -1.54 -4.61
C ILE A 174 15.64 -0.09 -5.00
N SER A 175 16.61 0.17 -5.89
CA SER A 175 16.91 1.53 -6.34
C SER A 175 15.72 2.17 -7.05
N ALA A 176 15.02 1.41 -7.92
CA ALA A 176 13.84 1.89 -8.63
C ALA A 176 12.67 2.21 -7.67
N ALA A 177 12.35 1.30 -6.75
CA ALA A 177 11.30 1.51 -5.75
C ALA A 177 11.64 2.70 -4.84
N ARG A 178 12.90 2.81 -4.39
CA ARG A 178 13.36 3.92 -3.55
C ARG A 178 13.23 5.26 -4.27
N ALA A 179 13.64 5.34 -5.53
CA ALA A 179 13.49 6.54 -6.35
C ALA A 179 12.00 6.90 -6.56
N GLY A 180 11.15 5.90 -6.79
CA GLY A 180 9.70 6.08 -6.90
C GLY A 180 9.11 6.71 -5.64
N TYR A 181 9.35 6.09 -4.48
CA TYR A 181 8.87 6.62 -3.20
C TYR A 181 9.44 8.01 -2.87
N SER A 182 10.75 8.25 -3.10
CA SER A 182 11.36 9.56 -2.83
C SER A 182 10.81 10.67 -3.72
N ASN A 183 10.40 10.35 -4.95
CA ASN A 183 9.80 11.31 -5.88
C ASN A 183 8.34 11.61 -5.55
N MET A 184 7.61 10.63 -5.02
CA MET A 184 6.17 10.75 -4.74
C MET A 184 5.87 11.33 -3.36
N LEU A 185 6.64 10.98 -2.32
CA LEU A 185 6.36 11.41 -0.95
C LEU A 185 6.32 12.94 -0.77
N PRO A 186 7.23 13.74 -1.38
CA PRO A 186 7.15 15.19 -1.30
C PRO A 186 5.94 15.77 -2.06
N LYS A 187 5.49 15.09 -3.12
CA LYS A 187 4.36 15.53 -3.96
C LYS A 187 3.01 15.22 -3.33
N TYR A 188 2.93 14.13 -2.58
CA TYR A 188 1.69 13.62 -1.99
C TYR A 188 1.88 13.28 -0.49
N PRO A 189 2.25 14.26 0.35
CA PRO A 189 2.64 14.02 1.76
C PRO A 189 1.48 13.53 2.63
N GLU A 190 0.25 13.87 2.28
CA GLU A 190 -0.98 13.48 3.00
C GLU A 190 -1.48 12.08 2.62
N SER A 191 -0.86 11.42 1.64
CA SER A 191 -1.31 10.11 1.19
C SER A 191 -0.93 9.02 2.19
N GLN A 192 -1.89 8.63 3.03
CA GLN A 192 -1.72 7.51 3.96
C GLN A 192 -1.32 6.23 3.21
N MET A 193 -1.96 5.92 2.08
CA MET A 193 -1.62 4.76 1.25
C MET A 193 -0.15 4.76 0.83
N LEU A 194 0.39 5.90 0.39
CA LEU A 194 1.79 6.03 -0.01
C LEU A 194 2.74 5.89 1.19
N ARG A 195 2.41 6.52 2.33
CA ARG A 195 3.20 6.45 3.56
C ARG A 195 3.25 5.03 4.12
N THR A 196 2.12 4.35 4.24
CA THR A 196 2.04 2.95 4.67
C THR A 196 2.85 2.04 3.75
N SER A 197 2.70 2.20 2.43
CA SER A 197 3.44 1.39 1.47
C SER A 197 4.96 1.60 1.56
N TYR A 198 5.40 2.84 1.79
CA TYR A 198 6.81 3.14 2.00
C TYR A 198 7.33 2.62 3.34
N GLY A 199 6.56 2.74 4.43
CA GLY A 199 6.89 2.16 5.72
C GLY A 199 7.11 0.64 5.63
N LEU A 200 6.21 -0.07 4.93
CA LEU A 200 6.37 -1.50 4.66
C LEU A 200 7.60 -1.81 3.79
N PHE A 201 7.92 -0.96 2.82
CA PHE A 201 9.14 -1.11 2.02
C PHE A 201 10.41 -0.96 2.88
N LEU A 202 10.43 0.04 3.76
CA LEU A 202 11.52 0.26 4.70
C LEU A 202 11.71 -0.93 5.64
N LEU A 203 10.61 -1.52 6.12
CA LEU A 203 10.62 -2.66 7.02
C LEU A 203 11.06 -3.96 6.32
N ASN A 204 10.37 -4.31 5.23
CA ASN A 204 10.50 -5.62 4.59
C ASN A 204 11.70 -5.73 3.65
N VAL A 205 12.16 -4.61 3.07
CA VAL A 205 13.19 -4.63 2.03
C VAL A 205 14.49 -3.95 2.49
N LEU A 206 14.39 -2.82 3.18
CA LEU A 206 15.58 -2.09 3.65
C LEU A 206 15.97 -2.39 5.10
N HIS A 207 15.15 -3.15 5.84
CA HIS A 207 15.33 -3.44 7.25
C HIS A 207 15.62 -2.21 8.12
N ASN A 208 14.98 -1.06 7.80
CA ASN A 208 15.12 0.18 8.54
C ASN A 208 13.89 0.41 9.43
N VAL A 209 13.88 -0.27 10.58
CA VAL A 209 12.76 -0.25 11.53
C VAL A 209 12.48 1.15 12.07
N PRO A 210 13.45 1.94 12.56
CA PRO A 210 13.16 3.26 13.13
C PRO A 210 12.46 4.17 12.13
N LYS A 211 12.96 4.19 10.89
CA LYS A 211 12.37 5.02 9.84
C LYS A 211 11.04 4.45 9.34
N ALA A 212 10.84 3.14 9.33
CA ALA A 212 9.56 2.54 8.97
C ALA A 212 8.45 2.99 9.92
N MET A 213 8.73 3.02 11.22
CA MET A 213 7.75 3.41 12.24
C MET A 213 7.31 4.88 12.11
N GLU A 214 8.18 5.79 11.64
CA GLU A 214 7.80 7.18 11.34
C GLU A 214 6.66 7.29 10.30
N TYR A 215 6.54 6.31 9.41
CA TYR A 215 5.51 6.30 8.36
C TYR A 215 4.31 5.41 8.68
N LEU A 216 4.47 4.43 9.59
CA LEU A 216 3.40 3.50 9.98
C LEU A 216 2.59 3.97 11.20
N GLY A 217 3.16 4.84 12.04
CA GLY A 217 2.52 5.32 13.27
C GLY A 217 2.54 4.29 14.42
N GLU A 218 2.01 4.67 15.58
CA GLU A 218 1.97 3.82 16.80
C GLU A 218 0.93 2.68 16.73
N GLU A 219 0.00 2.73 15.77
CA GLU A 219 -1.06 1.72 15.58
C GLU A 219 -0.56 0.37 15.06
N THR A 220 0.71 0.25 14.65
CA THR A 220 1.36 -1.03 14.35
C THR A 220 2.06 -1.64 15.57
N THR A 221 1.52 -1.44 16.77
CA THR A 221 2.00 -2.12 17.99
C THR A 221 1.74 -3.64 17.94
N GLU A 222 0.79 -4.12 17.13
CA GLU A 222 0.63 -5.55 16.82
C GLU A 222 1.73 -6.12 15.91
N TYR A 223 2.59 -5.29 15.30
CA TYR A 223 3.78 -5.75 14.56
C TYR A 223 5.04 -5.84 15.43
N GLY A 224 4.98 -5.41 16.71
CA GLY A 224 6.05 -5.63 17.68
C GLY A 224 6.40 -7.12 17.85
N ASP A 225 5.38 -7.98 17.80
CA ASP A 225 5.54 -9.44 17.88
C ASP A 225 6.12 -10.03 16.57
N ILE A 226 5.92 -9.36 15.42
CA ILE A 226 6.50 -9.76 14.14
C ILE A 226 7.98 -9.30 14.03
N ILE A 227 8.35 -8.22 14.73
CA ILE A 227 9.75 -7.79 14.86
C ILE A 227 10.55 -8.85 15.65
N GLU A 228 10.00 -9.44 16.72
CA GLU A 228 10.61 -10.61 17.37
C GLU A 228 10.75 -11.81 16.42
N LEU A 229 9.78 -12.02 15.52
CA LEU A 229 9.81 -13.11 14.54
C LEU A 229 10.81 -12.89 13.38
N LEU A 230 11.01 -11.65 12.94
CA LEU A 230 11.94 -11.26 11.88
C LEU A 230 13.39 -11.13 12.36
N HIS A 231 13.60 -11.02 13.68
CA HIS A 231 14.94 -11.02 14.27
C HIS A 231 15.63 -12.39 14.26
N GLY A 232 14.95 -13.44 13.81
CA GLY A 232 15.49 -14.79 13.66
C GLY A 232 15.83 -15.45 15.01
N PRO A 233 15.76 -16.79 15.08
CA PRO A 233 16.17 -17.53 16.27
C PRO A 233 17.65 -17.26 16.61
N ASP A 234 17.98 -17.22 17.90
CA ASP A 234 19.26 -16.75 18.46
C ASP A 234 20.53 -17.40 17.88
N TRP A 235 20.42 -18.56 17.23
CA TRP A 235 21.52 -19.21 16.52
C TRP A 235 22.00 -18.43 15.28
N LEU A 236 21.24 -17.44 14.80
CA LEU A 236 21.69 -16.48 13.77
C LEU A 236 22.54 -15.33 14.34
N ARG A 237 22.51 -15.10 15.66
CA ARG A 237 23.26 -14.03 16.34
C ARG A 237 24.64 -14.49 16.82
N SER A 238 24.83 -15.78 17.09
CA SER A 238 26.12 -16.31 17.54
C SER A 238 27.02 -16.75 16.38
N GLY A 239 27.56 -15.76 15.67
CA GLY A 239 28.76 -15.92 14.84
C GLY A 239 30.04 -16.16 15.66
N THR A 240 29.95 -16.92 16.77
CA THR A 240 31.09 -17.31 17.59
C THR A 240 31.15 -18.83 17.58
N ILE A 241 32.06 -19.36 16.76
CA ILE A 241 32.63 -20.68 17.00
C ILE A 241 33.33 -20.59 18.35
N ALA A 242 32.67 -21.03 19.42
CA ALA A 242 33.30 -21.30 20.71
C ALA A 242 33.10 -22.78 21.00
N THR A 243 34.12 -23.53 20.63
CA THR A 243 34.44 -24.87 21.12
C THR A 243 34.26 -24.93 22.64
N LYS A 244 33.40 -25.82 23.14
CA LYS A 244 33.62 -26.56 24.39
C LYS A 244 32.57 -27.65 24.61
N ASN A 245 33.11 -28.79 25.07
CA ASN A 245 32.45 -29.96 25.64
C ASN A 245 32.02 -31.04 24.63
N LEU A 246 33.02 -31.67 24.02
CA LEU A 246 33.00 -33.13 23.83
C LEU A 246 32.76 -33.80 25.20
N PRO A 247 31.81 -34.75 25.34
CA PRO A 247 31.79 -35.64 26.48
C PRO A 247 32.97 -36.62 26.35
N THR A 248 34.00 -36.46 27.18
CA THR A 248 34.99 -37.50 27.41
C THR A 248 34.34 -38.59 28.24
N ASN A 249 34.08 -39.74 27.61
CA ASN A 249 33.84 -41.00 28.30
C ASN A 249 35.05 -41.30 29.20
N HIS A 250 34.87 -41.18 30.52
CA HIS A 250 35.73 -41.86 31.48
C HIS A 250 34.96 -43.04 32.06
N SER A 251 35.39 -44.22 31.62
CA SER A 251 35.26 -45.47 32.34
C SER A 251 36.11 -45.44 33.62
N HIS A 252 35.48 -45.62 34.77
CA HIS A 252 35.96 -46.29 35.99
C HIS A 252 34.68 -46.44 36.85
N GLY A 253 34.24 -47.62 37.27
CA GLY A 253 35.02 -48.68 37.89
C GLY A 253 34.61 -48.69 39.35
N ASP A 254 33.63 -49.54 39.67
CA ASP A 254 33.37 -50.17 40.96
C ASP A 254 32.67 -51.51 40.68
#